data_AF-A0A935T161-F1
#
_entry.id   AF-A0A935T161-F1
#
_cell.length_a   1.000
_cell.length_b   1.000
_cell.length_c   1.000
_cell.angle_alpha   90.00
_cell.angle_beta   90.00
_cell.angle_gamma   90.00
#
_symmetry.space_group_name_H-M   'P 1'
#
loop_
_entity.id
_entity.type
_entity.pdbx_description
1 polymer ?
#
loop_
_entity_poly.entity_id
_entity_poly.type
_entity_poly.pdbx_seq_one_letter_code
_entity_poly.pdbx_strand_id
1 'polypeptide(L)' 'MTHFLYLVGFALFVSVVFGVFAAGTPRERVIYGAKSFLQFVVVSLVLAWILYFIPW' A
#
# COMPACT_ATOMS: atom_id res chain seq x y z
N MET A 1 -15.42 4.60 -7.34
CA MET A 1 -15.16 4.41 -5.90
C MET A 1 -14.78 2.97 -5.53
N THR A 2 -15.41 1.96 -6.14
CA THR A 2 -15.12 0.54 -5.86
C THR A 2 -13.65 0.15 -6.14
N HIS A 3 -13.05 0.62 -7.23
CA HIS A 3 -11.64 0.36 -7.54
C HIS A 3 -10.68 0.87 -6.47
N PHE A 4 -10.93 2.06 -5.92
CA PHE A 4 -10.11 2.61 -4.83
C PHE A 4 -10.24 1.78 -3.55
N LEU A 5 -11.46 1.34 -3.21
CA LEU A 5 -11.70 0.45 -2.06
C LEU A 5 -10.97 -0.89 -2.21
N TYR A 6 -10.99 -1.50 -3.41
CA TYR A 6 -10.23 -2.72 -3.68
C TYR A 6 -8.73 -2.51 -3.54
N LEU A 7 -8.21 -1.37 -4.02
CA LEU A 7 -6.80 -1.02 -3.86
C LEU A 7 -6.41 -0.91 -2.39
N VAL A 8 -7.19 -0.16 -1.60
CA VAL A 8 -6.94 0.01 -0.17
C VAL A 8 -7.03 -1.32 0.56
N GLY A 9 -8.05 -2.14 0.28
CA GLY A 9 -8.19 -3.48 0.86
C GLY A 9 -7.01 -4.39 0.52
N PHE A 10 -6.62 -4.44 -0.76
CA PHE A 10 -5.46 -5.21 -1.21
C PHE A 10 -4.16 -4.75 -0.55
N ALA A 11 -3.89 -3.44 -0.56
CA ALA A 11 -2.71 -2.86 0.07
C ALA A 11 -2.66 -3.17 1.56
N LEU A 12 -3.81 -3.11 2.25
CA LEU A 12 -3.92 -3.47 3.66
C LEU A 12 -3.52 -4.93 3.89
N PHE A 13 -4.12 -5.88 3.15
CA PHE A 13 -3.79 -7.30 3.27
C PHE A 13 -2.31 -7.59 3.02
N VAL A 14 -1.75 -7.07 1.92
CA VAL A 14 -0.35 -7.28 1.56
C VAL A 14 0.59 -6.67 2.60
N SER A 15 0.27 -5.46 3.09
CA SER A 15 1.09 -4.80 4.11
C SER A 15 1.12 -5.55 5.44
N VAL A 16 0.01 -6.19 5.83
CA VAL A 16 -0.07 -7.04 7.03
C VAL A 16 0.79 -8.28 6.84
N VAL A 17 0.68 -8.95 5.69
CA VAL A 17 1.51 -10.11 5.34
C VAL A 17 3.00 -9.73 5.41
N PHE A 18 3.39 -8.61 4.82
CA PHE A 18 4.76 -8.10 4.86
C PHE A 18 5.24 -7.76 6.27
N GLY A 19 4.38 -7.16 7.11
CA GLY A 19 4.68 -6.91 8.52
C GLY A 19 4.86 -8.19 9.34
N VAL A 20 4.03 -9.21 9.11
CA VAL A 20 4.11 -10.52 9.79
C VAL A 20 5.42 -11.23 9.48
N PHE A 21 5.84 -11.20 8.21
CA PHE A 21 7.09 -11.83 7.77
C PHE A 21 8.34 -10.96 8.01
N ALA A 22 8.19 -9.71 8.44
CA ALA A 22 9.33 -8.84 8.71
C ALA A 22 10.13 -9.29 9.94
N ALA A 23 11.46 -9.20 9.86
CA ALA A 23 12.34 -9.45 10.99
C ALA A 23 12.27 -8.30 12.02
N GLY A 24 12.62 -8.61 13.27
CA GLY A 24 12.68 -7.62 14.36
C GLY A 24 11.58 -7.78 15.41
N THR A 25 11.47 -6.76 16.26
CA THR A 25 10.51 -6.67 17.36
C THR A 25 9.07 -6.47 16.85
N PRO A 26 8.04 -6.81 17.65
CA PRO A 26 6.65 -6.58 17.27
C PRO A 26 6.35 -5.13 16.84
N ARG A 27 6.99 -4.16 17.50
CA ARG A 27 6.85 -2.74 17.16
C ARG A 27 7.42 -2.42 15.78
N GLU A 28 8.59 -2.95 15.46
CA GLU A 28 9.23 -2.74 14.15
C GLU A 28 8.42 -3.38 13.03
N ARG A 29 7.86 -4.57 13.26
CA ARG A 29 6.95 -5.25 12.33
C ARG A 29 5.70 -4.43 12.01
N VAL A 30 5.06 -3.86 13.03
CA VAL A 30 3.88 -3.00 12.86
C VAL A 30 4.23 -1.73 12.09
N ILE A 31 5.35 -1.07 12.43
CA ILE A 31 5.81 0.12 11.72
C ILE A 31 6.13 -0.21 10.26
N TYR A 32 6.79 -1.34 10.01
CA TYR A 32 7.11 -1.80 8.66
C TYR A 32 5.86 -2.02 7.83
N GLY A 33 4.89 -2.78 8.35
CA GLY A 33 3.60 -2.97 7.69
C GLY A 33 2.89 -1.64 7.40
N ALA A 34 2.80 -0.74 8.38
CA ALA A 34 2.19 0.58 8.20
C ALA A 34 2.90 1.42 7.11
N LYS A 35 4.24 1.40 7.07
CA LYS A 35 5.01 2.08 6.01
C LYS A 35 4.77 1.46 4.65
N SER A 36 4.77 0.13 4.53
CA SER A 36 4.48 -0.56 3.27
C SER A 36 3.07 -0.26 2.76
N PHE A 37 2.07 -0.22 3.66
CA PHE A 37 0.71 0.19 3.30
C PHE A 37 0.68 1.60 2.70
N LEU A 38 1.30 2.56 3.40
CA LEU A 38 1.35 3.94 2.94
C LEU A 38 2.05 4.06 1.57
N GLN A 39 3.15 3.35 1.38
CA GLN A 39 3.88 3.32 0.11
C GLN A 39 3.00 2.79 -1.02
N PHE A 40 2.27 1.70 -0.81
CA PHE A 40 1.35 1.17 -1.83
C PHE A 40 0.28 2.18 -2.23
N VAL A 41 -0.37 2.81 -1.27
CA VAL A 41 -1.43 3.79 -1.53
C VAL A 41 -0.88 5.02 -2.23
N VAL A 42 0.23 5.58 -1.74
CA VAL A 42 0.86 6.78 -2.33
C VAL A 42 1.34 6.52 -3.74
N VAL A 43 2.08 5.43 -3.99
CA VAL A 43 2.57 5.10 -5.33
C VAL A 43 1.42 4.88 -6.29
N SER A 44 0.35 4.23 -5.85
CA SER A 44 -0.83 4.01 -6.70
C SER A 44 -1.56 5.32 -7.04
N LEU A 45 -1.68 6.25 -6.09
CA LEU A 45 -2.28 7.56 -6.33
C LEU A 45 -1.42 8.40 -7.27
N VAL A 46 -0.10 8.40 -7.07
CA VAL A 46 0.86 9.08 -7.96
C VAL A 46 0.75 8.50 -9.37
N LEU A 47 0.68 7.17 -9.50
CA LEU A 47 0.52 6.52 -10.78
C LEU A 47 -0.81 6.90 -11.42
N ALA A 48 -1.93 6.83 -10.70
CA ALA A 48 -3.24 7.24 -11.20
C ALA A 48 -3.25 8.71 -11.68
N TRP A 49 -2.56 9.60 -10.97
CA TRP A 49 -2.39 11.00 -11.36
C TRP A 49 -1.56 11.16 -12.63
N ILE A 50 -0.44 10.43 -12.77
CA ILE A 50 0.37 10.45 -13.99
C ILE A 50 -0.43 9.93 -15.18
N LEU A 51 -1.08 8.76 -15.02
CA LEU A 51 -1.86 8.12 -16.07
C LEU A 51 -3.05 8.99 -16.52
N TYR A 52 -3.60 9.83 -15.64
CA TYR A 52 -4.66 10.78 -15.99
C TYR A 52 -4.26 11.74 -17.12
N PHE A 53 -2.98 12.11 -17.23
CA PHE A 53 -2.50 13.03 -18.26
C PHE A 53 -2.16 12.35 -19.59
N ILE A 54 -2.14 11.03 -19.64
CA ILE A 54 -1.77 10.33 -20.86
C ILE A 54 -3.05 10.05 -21.66
N PRO A 55 -3.20 10.63 -22.86
CA PRO A 55 -4.37 10.46 -23.69
C PRO A 55 -4.21 9.17 -24.50
N TRP A 56 -4.46 8.03 -23.89
CA TRP A 56 -4.82 6.81 -24.62
C TRP A 56 -6.31 6.55 -24.49
#